data_AF-A0A850XNJ9-F1
#
_entry.id   AF-A0A850XNJ9-F1
#
_cell.length_a   1.000
_cell.length_b   1.000
_cell.length_c   1.000
_cell.angle_alpha   90.00
_cell.angle_beta   90.00
_cell.angle_gamma   90.00
#
_symmetry.space_group_name_H-M   'P 1'
#
loop_
_entity.id
_entity.type
_entity.pdbx_description
1 polymer ?
#
loop_
_entity_poly.entity_id
_entity_poly.type
_entity_poly.pdbx_seq_one_letter_code
_entity_poly.pdbx_strand_id
1 'polypeptide(L)'
;SHVFFHQNAQALVRMFQISKSQAKAIISTCPDCQLVQPPASTGAVNPRGLQSLQLWQTDITKYPSFGKFKNIHVSVDTFSGAIFASLHTGET
;
A
#
# COMPACT_ATOMS: atom_id res chain seq x y z
N SER A 1 17.21 -29.51 -5.36
CA SER A 1 16.24 -29.49 -4.23
C SER A 1 15.24 -28.36 -4.38
N HIS A 2 15.61 -27.10 -4.09
CA HIS A 2 14.66 -25.99 -4.11
C HIS A 2 14.03 -25.73 -5.49
N VAL A 3 14.81 -25.74 -6.58
CA VAL A 3 14.31 -25.56 -7.96
C VAL A 3 13.25 -26.58 -8.37
N PHE A 4 13.24 -27.76 -7.77
CA PHE A 4 12.30 -28.83 -8.11
C PHE A 4 11.09 -28.88 -7.17
N PHE A 5 11.29 -28.65 -5.88
CA PHE A 5 10.25 -28.81 -4.85
C PHE A 5 9.70 -27.49 -4.29
N HIS A 6 10.30 -26.35 -4.62
CA HIS A 6 9.97 -25.01 -4.10
C HIS A 6 9.76 -24.97 -2.58
N GLN A 7 10.61 -25.72 -1.85
CA GLN A 7 10.58 -25.83 -0.39
C GLN A 7 10.66 -24.45 0.27
N ASN A 8 9.84 -24.21 1.29
CA ASN A 8 9.87 -22.95 2.05
C ASN A 8 11.17 -22.80 2.87
N ALA A 9 11.40 -21.60 3.42
CA ALA A 9 12.65 -21.26 4.09
C ALA A 9 12.93 -22.17 5.30
N GLN A 10 11.89 -22.57 6.04
CA GLN A 10 12.03 -23.42 7.22
C GLN A 10 12.46 -24.84 6.85
N ALA A 11 11.90 -25.39 5.76
CA ALA A 11 12.30 -26.70 5.25
C ALA A 11 13.77 -26.70 4.81
N LEU A 12 14.21 -25.65 4.10
CA LEU A 12 15.60 -25.50 3.68
C LEU A 12 16.57 -25.42 4.87
N VAL A 13 16.24 -24.64 5.90
CA VAL A 13 17.03 -24.54 7.15
C VAL A 13 17.18 -25.92 7.80
N ARG A 14 16.09 -26.68 7.93
CA ARG A 14 16.12 -28.00 8.59
C ARG A 14 16.84 -29.07 7.77
N MET A 15 16.64 -29.09 6.45
CA MET A 15 17.22 -30.13 5.59
C MET A 15 18.71 -29.91 5.34
N PHE A 16 19.13 -28.67 5.15
CA PHE A 16 20.51 -28.34 4.76
C PHE A 16 21.33 -27.75 5.91
N GLN A 17 20.73 -27.57 7.09
CA GLN A 17 21.39 -26.98 8.27
C GLN A 17 22.00 -25.60 7.96
N ILE A 18 21.36 -24.84 7.07
CA ILE A 18 21.76 -23.48 6.69
C ILE A 18 21.06 -22.43 7.54
N SER A 19 21.59 -21.20 7.52
CA SER A 19 20.95 -20.10 8.22
C SER A 19 19.65 -19.65 7.54
N LYS A 20 18.77 -19.01 8.31
CA LYS A 20 17.51 -18.45 7.78
C LYS A 20 17.75 -17.40 6.69
N SER A 21 18.84 -16.62 6.76
CA SER A 21 19.19 -15.64 5.74
C SER A 21 19.61 -16.32 4.44
N GLN A 22 20.40 -17.39 4.51
CA GLN A 22 20.78 -18.20 3.34
C GLN A 22 19.54 -18.85 2.70
N ALA A 23 18.62 -19.41 3.50
CA ALA A 23 17.39 -19.98 2.97
C ALA A 23 16.50 -18.94 2.27
N LYS A 24 16.41 -17.71 2.82
CA LYS A 24 15.72 -16.59 2.16
C LYS A 24 16.40 -16.19 0.86
N ALA A 25 17.74 -16.16 0.82
CA ALA A 25 18.49 -15.84 -0.39
C ALA A 25 18.18 -16.86 -1.51
N ILE A 26 18.19 -18.15 -1.20
CA ILE A 26 17.83 -19.23 -2.14
C ILE A 26 16.43 -19.00 -2.74
N ILE A 27 15.45 -18.70 -1.89
CA ILE A 27 14.07 -18.43 -2.33
C ILE A 27 13.99 -17.16 -3.17
N SER A 28 14.71 -16.10 -2.78
CA SER A 28 14.71 -14.82 -3.51
C SER A 28 15.33 -14.92 -4.91
N THR A 29 16.22 -15.89 -5.13
CA THR A 29 16.82 -16.16 -6.44
C THR A 29 15.99 -17.10 -7.32
N CYS A 30 14.90 -17.67 -6.80
CA CYS A 30 14.04 -18.59 -7.55
C CYS A 30 12.95 -17.81 -8.31
N PRO A 31 12.94 -17.84 -9.67
CA PRO A 31 11.96 -17.09 -10.47
C PRO A 31 10.51 -17.46 -10.16
N ASP A 32 10.21 -18.75 -10.05
CA ASP A 32 8.85 -19.23 -9.78
C ASP A 32 8.37 -18.81 -8.39
N CYS A 33 9.27 -18.84 -7.40
CA CYS A 33 8.93 -18.38 -6.06
C CYS A 33 8.74 -16.86 -6.01
N GLN A 34 9.48 -16.10 -6.82
CA GLN A 34 9.37 -14.64 -6.88
C GLN A 34 8.02 -14.19 -7.45
N LEU A 35 7.44 -14.93 -8.39
CA LEU A 35 6.09 -14.68 -8.93
C LEU A 35 4.98 -14.79 -7.88
N VAL A 36 5.21 -15.59 -6.84
CA VAL A 36 4.22 -15.85 -5.77
C VAL A 36 4.57 -15.08 -4.49
N GLN A 37 5.76 -14.46 -4.41
CA GLN A 37 6.08 -13.59 -3.28
C GLN A 37 5.16 -12.37 -3.29
N PRO A 38 4.64 -11.96 -2.12
CA PRO A 38 4.02 -10.65 -1.99
C PRO A 38 5.00 -9.57 -2.49
N PRO A 39 4.52 -8.50 -3.14
CA PRO A 39 5.37 -7.37 -3.46
C PRO A 39 6.09 -6.92 -2.19
N ALA A 40 7.39 -6.68 -2.29
CA ALA A 40 8.12 -6.07 -1.19
C ALA A 40 7.45 -4.75 -0.86
N SER A 41 6.91 -4.61 0.36
CA SER A 41 6.41 -3.33 0.81
C SER A 41 7.59 -2.37 0.81
N THR A 42 7.51 -1.35 -0.05
CA THR A 42 8.54 -0.30 -0.13
C THR A 42 8.53 0.62 1.09
N GLY A 43 7.67 0.35 2.08
CA GLY A 43 7.48 1.23 3.23
C GLY A 43 6.92 2.60 2.85
N ALA A 44 6.46 2.77 1.61
CA ALA A 44 5.85 4.02 1.16
C ALA A 44 4.55 4.24 1.93
N VAL A 45 4.54 5.32 2.72
CA VAL A 45 3.37 5.81 3.45
C VAL A 45 2.89 7.11 2.81
N ASN A 46 1.61 7.43 2.95
CA ASN A 46 1.08 8.70 2.47
C ASN A 46 1.79 9.86 3.20
N PRO A 47 2.31 10.87 2.47
CA PRO A 47 2.95 12.02 3.08
C PRO A 47 1.95 12.81 3.94
N ARG A 48 2.43 13.39 5.04
CA ARG A 48 1.64 14.26 5.94
C ARG A 48 2.41 15.54 6.26
N GLY A 49 1.68 16.61 6.53
CA GLY A 49 2.23 17.85 7.05
C GLY A 49 2.89 17.62 8.42
N LEU A 50 3.93 18.40 8.69
CA LEU A 50 4.62 18.50 9.98
C LEU A 50 4.00 19.59 10.87
N GLN A 51 3.24 20.52 10.29
CA GLN A 51 2.50 21.57 10.99
C GLN A 51 1.15 21.84 10.31
N SER A 52 0.23 22.47 11.04
CA SER A 52 -1.08 22.87 10.52
C SER A 52 -0.92 23.75 9.29
N LEU A 53 -1.82 23.59 8.32
CA LEU A 53 -1.88 24.35 7.07
C LEU A 53 -0.72 24.09 6.10
N GLN A 54 0.15 23.11 6.37
CA GLN A 54 1.30 22.81 5.51
C GLN A 54 0.95 21.91 4.31
N LEU A 55 0.14 20.88 4.53
CA LEU A 55 -0.20 19.89 3.52
C LEU A 55 -1.65 19.46 3.66
N TRP A 56 -2.41 19.65 2.59
CA TRP A 56 -3.81 19.25 2.48
C TRP A 56 -3.94 18.15 1.44
N GLN A 57 -4.79 17.16 1.73
CA GLN A 57 -5.21 16.15 0.77
C GLN A 57 -6.63 16.47 0.32
N THR A 58 -6.83 16.57 -1.00
CA THR A 58 -8.14 16.87 -1.60
C THR A 58 -8.59 15.70 -2.46
N ASP A 59 -9.83 15.27 -2.27
CA ASP A 59 -10.47 14.27 -3.12
C ASP A 59 -11.97 14.56 -3.25
N ILE A 60 -12.64 13.87 -4.17
CA ILE A 60 -14.07 14.02 -4.44
C ILE A 60 -14.78 12.73 -4.04
N THR A 61 -15.75 12.84 -3.13
CA THR A 61 -16.69 11.75 -2.83
C THR A 61 -18.06 12.06 -3.41
N LYS A 62 -18.77 11.04 -3.89
CA LYS A 62 -20.09 11.19 -4.50
C LYS A 62 -21.20 10.79 -3.54
N TYR A 63 -22.14 11.69 -3.29
CA TYR A 63 -23.33 11.43 -2.51
C TYR A 63 -24.61 11.67 -3.34
N PRO A 64 -25.21 10.61 -3.91
CA PRO A 64 -26.32 10.74 -4.87
C PRO A 64 -27.54 11.52 -4.36
N SER A 65 -27.81 11.50 -3.05
CA SER A 65 -28.96 12.19 -2.46
C SER A 65 -28.90 13.72 -2.63
N PHE A 66 -27.73 14.29 -2.94
CA PHE A 66 -27.58 15.71 -3.27
C PHE A 66 -27.89 16.03 -4.74
N GLY A 67 -28.33 15.04 -5.53
CA GLY A 67 -28.83 15.24 -6.89
C GLY A 67 -27.78 15.85 -7.81
N LYS A 68 -28.05 17.04 -8.36
CA LYS A 68 -27.09 17.76 -9.22
C LYS A 68 -25.77 18.06 -8.49
N PHE A 69 -25.82 18.28 -7.18
CA PHE A 69 -24.68 18.59 -6.31
C PHE A 69 -24.02 17.36 -5.67
N LYS A 70 -24.17 16.19 -6.30
CA LYS A 70 -23.65 14.91 -5.77
C LYS A 70 -22.13 14.87 -5.58
N ASN A 71 -21.37 15.76 -6.20
CA ASN A 71 -19.91 15.77 -6.07
C ASN A 71 -19.51 16.61 -4.83
N ILE A 72 -19.09 15.94 -3.76
CA ILE A 72 -18.58 16.57 -2.55
C ILE A 72 -17.05 16.64 -2.68
N HIS A 73 -16.52 17.84 -2.86
CA HIS A 73 -15.08 18.09 -2.82
C HIS A 73 -14.68 18.24 -1.36
N VAL A 74 -13.78 17.38 -0.88
CA VAL A 74 -13.31 17.34 0.50
C VAL A 74 -11.81 17.57 0.52
N SER A 75 -11.38 18.56 1.30
CA SER A 75 -9.98 18.84 1.59
C SER A 75 -9.73 18.63 3.08
N VAL A 76 -8.71 17.85 3.42
CA VAL A 76 -8.32 17.56 4.80
C VAL A 76 -6.88 17.99 5.04
N ASP A 77 -6.66 18.83 6.05
CA ASP A 77 -5.31 19.15 6.52
C ASP A 77 -4.70 17.89 7.15
N THR A 78 -3.60 17.41 6.59
CA THR A 78 -3.01 16.11 6.93
C THR A 78 -2.30 16.09 8.29
N PHE A 79 -2.13 17.26 8.94
CA PHE A 79 -1.54 17.39 10.27
C PHE A 79 -2.62 17.56 11.36
N SER A 80 -3.46 18.59 11.25
CA SER A 80 -4.48 18.97 12.23
C SER A 80 -5.81 18.23 12.08
N GLY A 81 -6.06 17.64 10.91
CA GLY A 81 -7.34 16.99 10.60
C GLY A 81 -8.49 17.95 10.33
N ALA A 82 -8.23 19.26 10.17
CA ALA A 82 -9.26 20.22 9.76
C ALA A 82 -9.84 19.84 8.40
N ILE A 83 -11.17 19.89 8.27
CA ILE A 83 -11.90 19.47 7.07
C ILE A 83 -12.60 20.67 6.45
N PHE A 84 -12.42 20.85 5.15
CA PHE A 84 -13.23 21.73 4.32
C PHE A 84 -13.99 20.89 3.30
N ALA A 85 -15.30 21.13 3.17
CA ALA A 85 -16.13 20.42 2.20
C ALA A 85 -16.99 21.41 1.40
N SER A 86 -17.09 21.19 0.10
CA SER A 86 -17.92 22.00 -0.81
C SER A 86 -18.68 21.10 -1.79
N LEU A 87 -19.89 21.53 -2.15
CA LEU A 87 -20.77 20.81 -3.05
C LEU A 87 -20.67 21.36 -4.47
N HIS A 88 -20.43 20.50 -5.45
CA HIS A 88 -20.25 20.87 -6.85
C HIS A 88 -21.22 20.11 -7.74
N THR A 89 -21.56 20.72 -8.86
CA THR A 89 -22.35 20.04 -9.89
C THR A 89 -21.56 18.90 -10.52
N GLY A 90 -22.26 17.85 -10.99
CA GLY A 90 -21.69 16.85 -11.89
C GLY A 90 -20.91 17.51 -13.04
N GLU A 91 -19.77 16.92 -13.47
CA GLU A 91 -19.23 17.22 -14.80
C GLU A 91 -20.33 16.88 -15.82
N THR A 92 -20.64 17.83 -16.71
CA THR A 92 -21.60 17.66 -17.82
C THR A 92 -21.07 16.70 -18.85
#